data_AF-A0A9E2QF46-F1
#
_entry.id   AF-A0A9E2QF46-F1
#
_cell.length_a   1.000
_cell.length_b   1.000
_cell.length_c   1.000
_cell.angle_alpha   90.00
_cell.angle_beta   90.00
_cell.angle_gamma   90.00
#
_symmetry.space_group_name_H-M   'P 1'
#
loop_
_entity.id
_entity.type
_entity.pdbx_description
1 polymer ?
#
loop_
_entity_poly.entity_id
_entity_poly.type
_entity_poly.pdbx_seq_one_letter_code
_entity_poly.pdbx_strand_id
1 'polypeptide(L)'
;MRNVQTEVLENQIRGLNIVLGALQSATGEICKSCIGLEGAKTKVGKMVMKISMDLDAASICCEKTKADYQARINSLSKAAEALGVAEECECQKTAGNCKLGEACFINAEIDLMKLVK
;
A
#
# COMPACT_ATOMS: atom_id res chain seq x y z
N MET A 1 -4.39 29.16 -5.91
CA MET A 1 -3.72 28.16 -6.76
C MET A 1 -3.32 27.00 -5.86
N ARG A 2 -3.78 25.78 -6.11
CA ARG A 2 -3.29 24.60 -5.36
C ARG A 2 -1.86 24.33 -5.82
N ASN A 3 -0.95 24.08 -4.89
CA ASN A 3 0.45 23.80 -5.18
C ASN A 3 0.52 22.39 -5.81
N VAL A 4 1.10 22.26 -7.01
CA VAL A 4 1.20 20.98 -7.74
C VAL A 4 1.85 19.89 -6.88
N GLN A 5 2.82 20.24 -6.02
CA GLN A 5 3.43 19.28 -5.09
C GLN A 5 2.43 18.73 -4.06
N THR A 6 1.52 19.56 -3.56
CA THR A 6 0.51 19.12 -2.59
C THR A 6 -0.56 18.22 -3.23
N GLU A 7 -0.90 18.45 -4.50
CA GLU A 7 -1.83 17.58 -5.23
C GLU A 7 -1.23 16.21 -5.53
N VAL A 8 0.07 16.15 -5.87
CA VAL A 8 0.79 14.88 -6.05
C VAL A 8 0.83 14.09 -4.74
N LEU A 9 1.23 14.72 -3.63
CA LEU A 9 1.24 14.07 -2.30
C LEU A 9 -0.14 13.56 -1.90
N GLU A 10 -1.19 14.36 -2.12
CA GLU A 10 -2.57 13.96 -1.85
C GLU A 10 -2.97 12.71 -2.65
N ASN A 11 -2.65 12.68 -3.93
CA ASN A 11 -2.98 11.55 -4.80
C ASN A 11 -2.21 10.29 -4.40
N GLN A 12 -0.94 10.41 -4.05
CA GLN A 12 -0.13 9.30 -3.58
C GLN A 12 -0.68 8.72 -2.27
N ILE A 13 -1.07 9.57 -1.32
CA ILE A 13 -1.67 9.14 -0.04
C ILE A 13 -3.01 8.43 -0.27
N ARG A 14 -3.86 8.96 -1.16
CA ARG A 14 -5.14 8.30 -1.52
C ARG A 14 -4.90 6.95 -2.20
N GLY A 15 -3.97 6.90 -3.15
CA GLY A 15 -3.62 5.68 -3.87
C GLY A 15 -3.10 4.59 -2.93
N LEU A 16 -2.21 4.95 -1.99
CA LEU A 16 -1.74 4.01 -0.97
C LEU A 16 -2.85 3.55 -0.03
N ASN A 17 -3.79 4.42 0.33
CA ASN A 17 -4.92 4.01 1.16
C ASN A 17 -5.78 2.94 0.46
N ILE A 18 -6.00 3.08 -0.85
CA ILE A 18 -6.73 2.08 -1.66
C ILE A 18 -5.96 0.76 -1.71
N VAL A 19 -4.65 0.82 -2.00
CA VAL A 19 -3.77 -0.36 -2.02
C VAL A 19 -3.82 -1.09 -0.67
N LEU A 20 -3.69 -0.36 0.44
CA LEU A 20 -3.72 -0.93 1.77
C LEU A 20 -5.06 -1.59 2.10
N GLY A 21 -6.18 -0.94 1.75
CA GLY A 21 -7.50 -1.53 1.94
C GLY A 21 -7.68 -2.82 1.14
N ALA A 22 -7.14 -2.88 -0.08
CA ALA A 22 -7.15 -4.08 -0.89
C ALA A 22 -6.31 -5.19 -0.23
N LEU A 23 -5.04 -4.92 0.10
CA LEU A 23 -4.17 -5.88 0.78
C LEU A 23 -4.73 -6.37 2.14
N GLN A 24 -5.41 -5.49 2.89
CA GLN A 24 -6.11 -5.88 4.12
C GLN A 24 -7.24 -6.87 3.85
N SER A 25 -8.03 -6.67 2.79
CA SER A 25 -9.08 -7.62 2.40
C SER A 25 -8.48 -8.99 2.05
N ALA A 26 -7.35 -8.99 1.32
CA ALA A 26 -6.59 -10.20 1.02
C ALA A 26 -6.06 -10.96 2.25
N THR A 27 -5.64 -10.24 3.31
CA THR A 27 -5.18 -10.87 4.56
C THR A 27 -6.30 -11.59 5.31
N GLY A 28 -7.57 -11.22 5.07
CA GLY A 28 -8.74 -11.84 5.69
C GLY A 28 -9.24 -13.11 4.99
N GLU A 29 -8.74 -13.42 3.79
CA GLU A 29 -9.23 -14.51 2.96
C GLU A 29 -8.28 -15.72 2.90
N ILE A 30 -8.69 -16.76 2.15
CA ILE A 30 -7.89 -17.98 1.87
C ILE A 30 -6.54 -17.66 1.20
N CYS A 31 -6.36 -16.43 0.71
CA CYS A 31 -5.17 -15.95 0.02
C CYS A 31 -4.15 -15.25 0.95
N LYS A 32 -4.39 -15.17 2.27
CA LYS A 32 -3.45 -14.63 3.27
C LYS A 32 -2.05 -15.28 3.25
N SER A 33 -1.95 -16.44 2.59
CA SER A 33 -0.77 -17.31 2.52
C SER A 33 -0.08 -17.28 1.15
N CYS A 34 -0.34 -16.29 0.28
CA CYS A 34 0.36 -16.21 -1.00
C CYS A 34 1.69 -15.44 -0.90
N ILE A 35 2.73 -15.99 -1.53
CA ILE A 35 4.12 -15.49 -1.61
C ILE A 35 4.20 -14.00 -2.05
N GLY A 36 3.18 -13.50 -2.76
CA GLY A 36 3.11 -12.10 -3.20
C GLY A 36 2.77 -11.08 -2.11
N LEU A 37 2.10 -11.50 -1.02
CA LEU A 37 1.60 -10.58 0.01
C LEU A 37 2.72 -9.98 0.86
N GLU A 38 3.76 -10.77 1.18
CA GLU A 38 4.95 -10.29 1.89
C GLU A 38 5.74 -9.26 1.06
N GLY A 39 5.93 -9.57 -0.23
CA GLY A 39 6.54 -8.63 -1.18
C GLY A 39 5.71 -7.36 -1.33
N ALA A 40 4.38 -7.48 -1.35
CA ALA A 40 3.47 -6.34 -1.39
C ALA A 40 3.56 -5.49 -0.12
N LYS A 41 3.56 -6.11 1.08
CA LYS A 41 3.76 -5.42 2.37
C LYS A 41 5.08 -4.64 2.38
N THR A 42 6.17 -5.29 1.96
CA THR A 42 7.49 -4.66 1.86
C THR A 42 7.47 -3.46 0.90
N LYS A 43 6.82 -3.60 -0.25
CA LYS A 43 6.72 -2.53 -1.25
C LYS A 43 5.89 -1.35 -0.74
N VAL A 44 4.76 -1.60 -0.08
CA VAL A 44 3.95 -0.54 0.53
C VAL A 44 4.75 0.19 1.61
N GLY A 45 5.48 -0.52 2.47
CA GLY A 45 6.36 0.10 3.46
C GLY A 45 7.37 1.06 2.83
N LYS A 46 8.03 0.64 1.74
CA LYS A 46 8.95 1.51 0.98
C LYS A 46 8.25 2.74 0.38
N MET A 47 7.03 2.58 -0.12
CA MET A 47 6.26 3.69 -0.69
C MET A 47 5.81 4.70 0.37
N VAL A 48 5.37 4.23 1.55
CA VAL A 48 5.04 5.11 2.69
C VAL A 48 6.27 5.91 3.12
N MET A 49 7.42 5.24 3.27
CA MET A 49 8.69 5.91 3.61
C MET A 49 9.05 6.98 2.58
N LYS A 50 8.93 6.66 1.28
CA LYS A 50 9.18 7.61 0.20
C LYS A 50 8.28 8.84 0.29
N ILE A 51 6.97 8.67 0.50
CA ILE A 51 6.04 9.80 0.62
C ILE A 51 6.38 10.67 1.85
N SER A 52 6.84 10.07 2.94
CA SER A 52 7.34 10.83 4.10
C SER A 52 8.53 11.70 3.72
N MET A 53 9.51 11.16 2.99
CA MET A 53 10.66 11.92 2.50
C MET A 53 10.26 13.02 1.52
N ASP A 54 9.30 12.74 0.63
CA ASP A 54 8.77 13.71 -0.34
C ASP A 54 8.03 14.85 0.39
N LEU A 55 7.30 14.56 1.48
CA LEU A 55 6.67 15.57 2.34
C LEU A 55 7.70 16.45 3.06
N ASP A 56 8.80 15.87 3.54
CA ASP A 56 9.87 16.63 4.19
C ASP A 56 10.57 17.59 3.22
N ALA A 57 10.78 17.14 1.98
CA ALA A 57 11.36 17.95 0.90
C ALA A 57 10.37 18.97 0.31
N ALA A 58 9.06 18.78 0.51
CA ALA A 58 8.04 19.66 -0.06
C ALA A 58 8.04 21.05 0.60
N SER A 59 7.97 22.08 -0.25
CA SER A 59 7.86 23.47 0.20
C SER A 59 6.40 23.81 0.52
N ILE A 60 5.91 23.35 1.67
CA ILE A 60 4.56 23.62 2.19
C ILE A 60 4.66 24.72 3.25
N CYS A 61 4.14 25.91 2.96
CA CYS A 61 4.20 27.06 3.86
C CYS A 61 3.23 26.99 5.05
N CYS A 62 2.21 26.12 4.96
CA CYS A 62 1.21 25.95 6.00
C CYS A 62 1.60 24.76 6.90
N GLU A 63 2.11 25.06 8.10
CA GLU A 63 2.49 24.04 9.09
C GLU A 63 1.34 23.09 9.44
N LYS A 64 0.11 23.61 9.54
CA LYS A 64 -1.08 22.78 9.78
C LYS A 64 -1.28 21.75 8.66
N THR A 65 -1.16 22.18 7.40
CA THR A 65 -1.30 21.28 6.25
C THR A 65 -0.20 20.24 6.22
N LYS A 66 1.05 20.62 6.53
CA LYS A 66 2.16 19.67 6.63
C LYS A 66 1.93 18.64 7.74
N ALA A 67 1.46 19.08 8.92
CA ALA A 67 1.09 18.20 10.02
C ALA A 67 -0.06 17.24 9.67
N ASP A 68 -1.09 17.71 8.95
CA ASP A 68 -2.21 16.89 8.48
C ASP A 68 -1.73 15.77 7.53
N TYR A 69 -0.81 16.08 6.61
CA TYR A 69 -0.19 15.09 5.74
C TYR A 69 0.64 14.08 6.53
N GLN A 70 1.46 14.55 7.46
CA GLN A 70 2.28 13.67 8.30
C GLN A 70 1.41 12.70 9.12
N ALA A 71 0.31 13.17 9.68
CA ALA A 71 -0.63 12.33 10.43
C ALA A 71 -1.21 11.21 9.56
N ARG A 72 -1.56 11.52 8.31
CA ARG A 72 -2.08 10.52 7.36
C ARG A 72 -1.01 9.52 6.94
N ILE A 73 0.21 9.96 6.66
CA ILE A 73 1.35 9.07 6.35
C ILE A 73 1.63 8.13 7.54
N ASN A 74 1.62 8.66 8.76
CA ASN A 74 1.80 7.85 9.97
C ASN A 74 0.69 6.79 10.12
N SER A 75 -0.56 7.14 9.82
CA SER A 75 -1.66 6.17 9.79
C SER A 75 -1.47 5.10 8.71
N LEU A 76 -1.00 5.46 7.51
CA LEU A 76 -0.68 4.50 6.45
C LEU A 76 0.46 3.56 6.88
N SER A 77 1.50 4.08 7.55
CA SER A 77 2.60 3.27 8.08
C SER A 77 2.10 2.22 9.06
N LYS A 78 1.28 2.64 10.04
CA LYS A 78 0.68 1.73 11.03
C LYS A 78 -0.20 0.67 10.36
N ALA A 79 -1.00 1.06 9.37
CA ALA A 79 -1.83 0.13 8.62
C ALA A 79 -1.00 -0.89 7.81
N ALA A 80 0.13 -0.46 7.23
CA ALA A 80 1.06 -1.34 6.53
C ALA A 80 1.74 -2.33 7.47
N GLU A 81 2.16 -1.89 8.65
CA GLU A 81 2.76 -2.74 9.69
C GLU A 81 1.77 -3.81 10.18
N ALA A 82 0.51 -3.42 10.36
CA ALA A 82 -0.59 -4.28 10.81
C ALA A 82 -1.06 -5.30 9.76
N LEU A 83 -0.56 -5.25 8.51
CA LEU A 83 -0.81 -6.32 7.54
C LEU A 83 -0.23 -7.63 8.07
N GLY A 84 -1.10 -8.51 8.53
CA GLY A 84 -0.74 -9.85 9.01
C GLY A 84 -0.37 -10.72 7.83
N VAL A 85 0.91 -11.03 7.69
CA VAL A 85 1.40 -12.05 6.75
C VAL A 85 1.69 -13.29 7.59
N ALA A 86 1.04 -14.41 7.29
CA ALA A 86 1.24 -15.66 8.03
C ALA A 86 2.63 -16.26 7.71
N GLU A 87 3.17 -17.06 8.64
CA GLU A 87 4.40 -17.85 8.43
C GLU A 87 4.28 -18.78 7.20
N GLU A 88 5.44 -19.09 6.61
CA GLU A 88 5.61 -19.78 5.33
C GLU A 88 4.60 -20.92 5.09
N CYS A 89 3.69 -20.70 4.15
CA CYS A 89 2.86 -21.75 3.57
C CYS A 89 2.65 -21.49 2.08
N GLU A 90 2.45 -22.56 1.31
CA GLU A 90 2.42 -22.47 -0.15
C GLU A 90 1.09 -21.90 -0.64
N CYS A 91 1.16 -20.87 -1.50
CA CYS A 91 0.01 -20.29 -2.19
C CYS A 91 -0.75 -21.38 -2.96
N GLN A 92 -2.09 -21.45 -2.84
CA GLN A 92 -2.89 -22.46 -3.55
C GLN A 92 -2.76 -22.39 -5.07
N LYS A 93 -2.37 -21.22 -5.62
CA LYS A 93 -2.05 -21.07 -7.05
C LYS A 93 -0.72 -21.73 -7.40
N THR A 94 0.31 -21.54 -6.59
CA THR A 94 1.62 -22.21 -6.75
C THR A 94 1.47 -23.72 -6.58
N ALA A 95 0.67 -24.16 -5.60
CA ALA A 95 0.35 -25.56 -5.35
C ALA A 95 -0.60 -26.19 -6.41
N GLY A 96 -1.05 -25.45 -7.43
CA GLY A 96 -1.92 -25.97 -8.49
C GLY A 96 -3.39 -26.24 -8.10
N ASN A 97 -3.80 -25.85 -6.90
CA ASN A 97 -5.14 -26.12 -6.34
C ASN A 97 -6.14 -24.97 -6.58
N CYS A 98 -5.67 -23.80 -7.03
CA CYS A 98 -6.51 -22.62 -7.22
C CYS A 98 -7.36 -22.71 -8.49
N LYS A 99 -8.69 -22.56 -8.34
CA LYS A 99 -9.66 -22.60 -9.44
C LYS A 99 -9.94 -21.25 -10.11
N LEU A 100 -9.33 -20.16 -9.64
CA LEU A 100 -9.52 -18.81 -10.20
C LEU A 100 -8.78 -18.57 -11.54
N GLY A 101 -7.93 -19.52 -11.97
CA GLY A 101 -7.17 -19.41 -13.21
C GLY A 101 -6.10 -18.31 -13.18
N GLU A 102 -5.89 -17.60 -14.30
CA GLU A 102 -4.89 -16.52 -14.40
C GLU A 102 -5.23 -15.32 -13.51
N ALA A 103 -6.51 -15.06 -13.26
CA ALA A 103 -6.99 -13.96 -12.43
C ALA A 103 -6.76 -14.27 -10.94
N CYS A 104 -5.72 -13.69 -10.34
CA CYS A 104 -5.48 -13.76 -8.90
C CYS A 104 -5.76 -12.39 -8.28
N PHE A 105 -6.65 -12.35 -7.28
CA PHE A 105 -7.02 -11.12 -6.57
C PHE A 105 -5.79 -10.41 -5.99
N ILE A 106 -4.87 -11.16 -5.35
CA ILE A 106 -3.58 -10.65 -4.86
C ILE A 106 -2.73 -9.99 -5.96
N ASN A 107 -2.70 -10.58 -7.15
CA ASN A 107 -1.93 -9.99 -8.26
C ASN A 107 -2.55 -8.66 -8.73
N ALA A 108 -3.89 -8.57 -8.76
CA ALA A 108 -4.58 -7.34 -9.10
C ALA A 108 -4.29 -6.22 -8.07
N GLU A 109 -4.22 -6.55 -6.77
CA GLU A 109 -3.82 -5.62 -5.72
C GLU A 109 -2.38 -5.14 -5.90
N ILE A 110 -1.48 -6.05 -6.29
CA ILE A 110 -0.09 -5.70 -6.60
C ILE A 110 -0.01 -4.79 -7.83
N ASP A 111 -0.89 -4.99 -8.82
CA ASP A 111 -0.97 -4.13 -9.99
C ASP A 111 -1.49 -2.74 -9.64
N LEU A 112 -2.42 -2.59 -8.69
CA LEU A 112 -2.86 -1.27 -8.19
C LEU A 112 -1.68 -0.44 -7.66
N MET A 113 -0.68 -1.07 -7.03
CA MET A 113 0.53 -0.36 -6.58
C MET A 113 1.30 0.32 -7.71
N LYS A 114 1.22 -0.20 -8.95
CA LYS A 114 1.92 0.39 -10.11
C LYS A 114 1.26 1.70 -10.58
N LEU A 115 0.03 1.95 -10.15
CA LEU A 115 -0.75 3.14 -10.50
C LEU A 115 -0.53 4.31 -9.54
N VAL A 116 -0.03 4.03 -8.33
CA VAL A 116 0.35 5.06 -7.37
C VAL A 116 1.69 5.67 -7.82
N LYS A 117 1.63 6.87 -8.37
CA LYS A 117 2.78 7.63 -8.89
C LYS A 117 2.91 8.96 -8.18
#